data_AF-A0A0J6NLP5-F1
#
_entry.id   AF-A0A0J6NLP5-F1
#
_cell.length_a   1.000
_cell.length_b   1.000
_cell.length_c   1.000
_cell.angle_alpha   90.00
_cell.angle_beta   90.00
_cell.angle_gamma   90.00
#
_symmetry.space_group_name_H-M   'P 1'
#
loop_
_entity.id
_entity.type
_entity.pdbx_description
1 polymer ?
#
loop_
_entity_poly.entity_id
_entity_poly.type
_entity_poly.pdbx_seq_one_letter_code
_entity_poly.pdbx_strand_id
1 'polypeptide(L)'
;MKSCPTIQGLALDQSSLQALEQIELKLRGLRLAASLTGVGVISNIFYRSSPLQAAYNIQATDWRLFAQSTAAWPRIMQKTVQRIAEEEHWSHQHDRKQARFWEAVAYGCKP
;
A
#
# COMPACT_ATOMS: atom_id res chain seq x y z
N MET A 1 1.50 13.51 10.59
CA MET A 1 1.03 12.93 9.32
C MET A 1 1.38 13.90 8.21
N LYS A 2 1.92 13.41 7.08
CA LYS A 2 2.32 14.23 5.93
C LYS A 2 1.15 14.42 4.93
N SER A 3 1.29 15.37 4.01
CA SER A 3 0.39 15.58 2.88
C SER A 3 0.35 14.35 1.97
N CYS A 4 -0.81 14.02 1.39
CA CYS A 4 -0.93 12.88 0.49
C CYS A 4 -0.08 13.04 -0.78
N PRO A 5 0.95 12.20 -1.00
CA PRO A 5 1.90 12.41 -2.09
C PRO A 5 1.28 12.01 -3.42
N THR A 6 1.45 12.82 -4.46
CA THR A 6 1.29 12.32 -5.83
C THR A 6 2.58 11.62 -6.24
N ILE A 7 2.49 10.36 -6.63
CA ILE A 7 3.64 9.55 -7.06
C ILE A 7 3.42 9.16 -8.51
N GLN A 8 4.24 9.69 -9.40
CA GLN A 8 4.17 9.38 -10.83
C GLN A 8 5.24 8.36 -11.21
N GLY A 9 4.84 7.34 -11.98
CA GLY A 9 5.72 6.29 -12.44
C GLY A 9 6.43 5.56 -11.29
N LEU A 10 5.67 5.13 -10.28
CA LEU A 10 6.15 4.23 -9.23
C LEU A 10 6.40 2.85 -9.84
N ALA A 11 7.66 2.43 -9.88
CA ALA A 11 8.02 1.06 -10.15
C ALA A 11 8.34 0.38 -8.82
N LEU A 12 7.63 -0.70 -8.52
CA LEU A 12 7.90 -1.52 -7.35
C LEU A 12 8.90 -2.60 -7.74
N ASP A 13 9.97 -2.74 -6.96
CA ASP A 13 10.93 -3.80 -7.16
C ASP A 13 10.46 -5.13 -6.57
N GLN A 14 11.32 -6.14 -6.66
CA GLN A 14 11.00 -7.48 -6.20
C GLN A 14 10.73 -7.55 -4.69
N SER A 15 11.42 -6.74 -3.87
CA SER A 15 11.20 -6.72 -2.41
C SER A 15 9.81 -6.19 -2.11
N SER A 16 9.47 -5.06 -2.71
CA SER A 16 8.15 -4.44 -2.53
C SER A 16 7.02 -5.36 -3.00
N LEU A 17 7.23 -6.09 -4.08
CA LEU A 17 6.24 -7.05 -4.58
C LEU A 17 6.05 -8.25 -3.64
N GLN A 18 7.14 -8.76 -3.05
CA GLN A 18 7.07 -9.81 -2.03
C GLN A 18 6.38 -9.30 -0.76
N ALA A 19 6.64 -8.06 -0.34
CA ALA A 19 5.98 -7.45 0.80
C ALA A 19 4.46 -7.34 0.59
N LEU A 20 4.02 -6.97 -0.62
CA LEU A 20 2.61 -6.93 -0.97
C LEU A 20 1.95 -8.32 -0.92
N GLU A 21 2.63 -9.35 -1.44
CA GLU A 21 2.16 -10.75 -1.34
C GLU A 21 2.06 -11.21 0.12
N GLN A 22 3.04 -10.86 0.96
CA GLN A 22 3.00 -11.16 2.39
C GLN A 22 1.83 -10.48 3.10
N ILE A 23 1.56 -9.21 2.76
CA ILE A 23 0.39 -8.50 3.27
C ILE A 23 -0.86 -9.26 2.85
N GLU A 24 -1.04 -9.53 1.56
CA GLU A 24 -2.20 -10.23 1.04
C GLU A 24 -2.47 -11.56 1.74
N LEU A 25 -1.45 -12.41 1.88
CA LEU A 25 -1.55 -13.69 2.58
C LEU A 25 -2.00 -13.52 4.03
N LYS A 26 -1.45 -12.53 4.75
CA LYS A 26 -1.85 -12.23 6.13
C LYS A 26 -3.28 -11.69 6.21
N LEU A 27 -3.72 -10.91 5.22
CA LEU A 27 -5.11 -10.42 5.18
C LEU A 27 -6.11 -11.55 4.86
N ARG A 28 -5.77 -12.45 3.92
CA ARG A 28 -6.60 -13.63 3.55
C ARG A 28 -6.74 -14.61 4.72
N GLY A 29 -5.65 -14.87 5.45
CA GLY A 29 -5.66 -15.78 6.61
C GLY A 29 -6.62 -15.35 7.73
N LEU A 30 -6.94 -14.06 7.81
CA LEU A 30 -7.89 -13.49 8.76
C LEU A 30 -9.34 -13.45 8.25
N ARG A 31 -9.66 -14.15 7.14
CA ARG A 31 -11.00 -14.29 6.52
C ARG A 31 -11.70 -12.98 6.15
N LEU A 32 -10.96 -11.91 5.88
CA LEU A 32 -11.53 -10.60 5.52
C LEU A 32 -11.77 -10.41 4.01
N ALA A 33 -11.98 -11.52 3.30
CA ALA A 33 -12.15 -11.56 1.86
C ALA A 33 -13.43 -10.88 1.33
N ALA A 34 -14.36 -10.44 2.20
CA ALA A 34 -15.74 -10.16 1.78
C ALA A 34 -16.11 -8.68 1.56
N SER A 35 -15.31 -7.67 1.95
CA SER A 35 -15.80 -6.27 1.93
C SER A 35 -14.83 -5.20 1.40
N LEU A 36 -13.69 -5.58 0.83
CA LEU A 36 -12.64 -4.64 0.44
C LEU A 36 -12.42 -4.61 -1.07
N THR A 37 -13.50 -4.50 -1.85
CA THR A 37 -13.40 -4.10 -3.26
C THR A 37 -12.99 -2.63 -3.30
N GLY A 38 -11.70 -2.38 -3.08
CA GLY A 38 -11.15 -1.05 -3.07
C GLY A 38 -11.15 -0.46 -4.48
N VAL A 39 -11.73 0.73 -4.60
CA VAL A 39 -11.68 1.54 -5.82
C VAL A 39 -10.36 2.33 -5.77
N GLY A 40 -9.46 2.15 -6.74
CA GLY A 40 -8.25 2.97 -6.87
C GLY A 40 -6.97 2.19 -7.20
N VAL A 41 -5.91 2.93 -7.52
CA VAL A 41 -4.61 2.37 -7.94
C VAL A 41 -3.94 1.58 -6.81
N ILE A 42 -4.05 2.04 -5.56
CA ILE A 42 -3.45 1.36 -4.40
C ILE A 42 -4.12 0.01 -4.16
N SER A 43 -5.44 -0.09 -4.32
CA SER A 43 -6.14 -1.38 -4.19
C SER A 43 -5.68 -2.37 -5.27
N ASN A 44 -5.49 -1.91 -6.50
CA ASN A 44 -4.91 -2.74 -7.56
C ASN A 44 -3.48 -3.19 -7.25
N ILE A 45 -2.68 -2.37 -6.56
CA ILE A 45 -1.32 -2.72 -6.12
C ILE A 45 -1.36 -3.85 -5.08
N PHE A 46 -2.29 -3.83 -4.13
CA PHE A 46 -2.37 -4.81 -3.04
C PHE A 46 -3.05 -6.15 -3.38
N TYR A 47 -3.94 -6.18 -4.39
CA TYR A 47 -4.78 -7.36 -4.68
C TYR A 47 -4.64 -7.91 -6.12
N ARG A 48 -3.70 -7.34 -6.89
CA ARG A 48 -3.22 -7.63 -8.26
C ARG A 48 -4.04 -8.53 -9.20
N SER A 49 -4.26 -8.02 -10.41
CA SER A 49 -4.56 -8.83 -11.62
C SER A 49 -3.67 -8.56 -12.84
N SER A 50 -2.52 -7.86 -12.74
CA SER A 50 -1.56 -7.84 -13.87
C SER A 50 -0.10 -7.55 -13.49
N PRO A 51 0.89 -8.11 -14.23
CA PRO A 51 2.27 -8.25 -13.80
C PRO A 51 3.15 -7.02 -14.11
N LEU A 52 3.97 -6.68 -13.13
CA LEU A 52 5.39 -6.29 -13.14
C LEU A 52 5.92 -5.19 -14.10
N GLN A 53 5.11 -4.54 -14.93
CA GLN A 53 5.61 -3.57 -15.93
C GLN A 53 4.88 -2.22 -16.00
N ALA A 54 3.75 -2.04 -15.30
CA ALA A 54 3.07 -0.74 -15.26
C ALA A 54 3.65 0.12 -14.13
N ALA A 55 4.33 1.20 -14.49
CA ALA A 55 4.68 2.23 -13.53
C ALA A 55 3.38 2.87 -13.01
N TYR A 56 3.13 2.82 -11.70
CA TYR A 56 1.89 3.28 -11.12
C TYR A 56 1.87 4.80 -10.96
N ASN A 57 0.73 5.40 -11.26
CA ASN A 57 0.46 6.81 -10.98
C ASN A 57 -0.54 6.89 -9.83
N ILE A 58 -0.07 7.29 -8.66
CA ILE A 58 -0.87 7.39 -7.45
C ILE A 58 -1.17 8.86 -7.19
N GLN A 59 -2.45 9.22 -7.17
CA GLN A 59 -2.91 10.56 -6.85
C GLN A 59 -3.34 10.69 -5.38
N ALA A 60 -3.51 11.93 -4.91
CA ALA A 60 -4.02 12.22 -3.57
C ALA A 60 -5.35 11.49 -3.27
N THR A 61 -6.22 11.36 -4.28
CA THR A 61 -7.51 10.67 -4.15
C THR A 61 -7.38 9.17 -3.91
N ASP A 62 -6.35 8.51 -4.45
CA ASP A 62 -6.11 7.07 -4.21
C ASP A 62 -5.81 6.82 -2.74
N TRP A 63 -5.00 7.68 -2.11
CA TRP A 63 -4.70 7.58 -0.69
C TRP A 63 -5.93 7.74 0.20
N ARG A 64 -6.84 8.63 -0.19
CA ARG A 64 -8.11 8.80 0.52
C ARG A 64 -8.97 7.54 0.44
N LEU A 65 -9.07 6.91 -0.74
CA LEU A 65 -9.82 5.66 -0.93
C LEU A 65 -9.18 4.50 -0.18
N PHE A 66 -7.84 4.45 -0.17
CA PHE A 66 -7.09 3.51 0.63
C PHE A 66 -7.39 3.67 2.13
N ALA A 67 -7.28 4.88 2.68
CA ALA A 67 -7.55 5.16 4.09
C ALA A 67 -9.00 4.82 4.49
N GLN A 68 -9.98 5.10 3.61
CA GLN A 68 -11.38 4.71 3.83
C GLN A 68 -11.54 3.19 3.89
N SER A 69 -10.87 2.47 2.99
CA SER A 69 -10.92 1.01 2.93
C SER A 69 -10.26 0.36 4.16
N THR A 70 -9.12 0.90 4.59
CA THR A 70 -8.35 0.35 5.72
C THR A 70 -8.89 0.73 7.09
N ALA A 71 -9.73 1.78 7.19
CA ALA A 71 -10.38 2.16 8.44
C ALA A 71 -11.27 1.06 9.02
N ALA A 72 -11.87 0.23 8.15
CA ALA A 72 -12.69 -0.91 8.56
C ALA A 72 -11.87 -2.13 9.03
N TRP A 73 -10.55 -2.12 8.86
CA TRP A 73 -9.72 -3.27 9.21
C TRP A 73 -9.56 -3.39 10.73
N PRO A 74 -9.58 -4.62 11.28
CA PRO A 74 -9.12 -4.87 12.64
C PRO A 74 -7.75 -4.26 12.93
N ARG A 75 -7.56 -3.73 14.14
CA ARG A 75 -6.31 -3.06 14.57
C ARG A 75 -5.05 -3.91 14.32
N ILE A 76 -5.14 -5.23 14.51
CA ILE A 76 -4.04 -6.16 14.28
C ILE A 76 -3.55 -6.15 12.82
N MET A 77 -4.45 -5.92 11.85
CA MET A 77 -4.11 -5.83 10.44
C MET A 77 -3.51 -4.50 10.07
N GLN A 78 -4.11 -3.40 10.58
CA GLN A 78 -3.51 -2.09 10.43
C GLN A 78 -2.06 -2.10 10.95
N LYS A 79 -1.83 -2.75 12.09
CA LYS A 79 -0.47 -2.93 12.65
C LYS A 79 0.43 -3.83 11.81
N THR A 80 -0.12 -4.89 11.24
CA THR A 80 0.64 -5.80 10.36
C THR A 80 1.09 -5.09 9.09
N VAL A 81 0.19 -4.36 8.44
CA VAL A 81 0.49 -3.58 7.23
C VAL A 81 1.43 -2.43 7.56
N GLN A 82 1.18 -1.71 8.66
CA GLN A 82 2.08 -0.67 9.14
C GLN A 82 3.51 -1.20 9.30
N ARG A 83 3.70 -2.32 10.01
CA ARG A 83 5.04 -2.90 10.25
C ARG A 83 5.76 -3.25 8.94
N ILE A 84 5.08 -3.95 8.02
CA ILE A 84 5.68 -4.34 6.73
C ILE A 84 6.03 -3.09 5.91
N ALA A 85 5.13 -2.10 5.89
CA ALA A 85 5.38 -0.85 5.19
C ALA A 85 6.53 -0.03 5.81
N GLU A 86 6.71 -0.06 7.13
CA GLU A 86 7.86 0.55 7.79
C GLU A 86 9.16 -0.14 7.37
N GLU A 87 9.21 -1.47 7.38
CA GLU A 87 10.37 -2.26 6.94
C GLU A 87 10.76 -1.94 5.48
N GLU A 88 9.77 -1.87 4.59
CA GLU A 88 9.99 -1.51 3.19
C GLU A 88 10.40 -0.03 3.04
N HIS A 89 9.80 0.89 3.81
CA HIS A 89 10.20 2.29 3.80
C HIS A 89 11.68 2.47 4.16
N TRP A 90 12.15 1.76 5.20
CA TRP A 90 13.56 1.82 5.61
C TRP A 90 14.50 1.17 4.60
N SER A 91 14.09 0.07 3.97
CA SER A 91 14.90 -0.62 2.97
C SER A 91 15.02 0.17 1.66
N HIS A 92 14.03 1.01 1.34
CA HIS A 92 13.96 1.74 0.07
C HIS A 92 14.36 3.22 0.18
N GLN A 93 15.10 3.66 1.20
CA GLN A 93 15.51 5.08 1.35
C GLN A 93 16.26 5.65 0.13
N HIS A 94 16.98 4.79 -0.61
CA HIS A 94 17.66 5.12 -1.86
C HIS A 94 16.71 5.36 -3.05
N ASP A 95 15.51 4.76 -3.05
CA ASP A 95 14.44 5.00 -4.03
C ASP A 95 13.36 5.88 -3.40
N ARG A 96 13.43 7.18 -3.70
CA ARG A 96 12.51 8.17 -3.14
C ARG A 96 11.03 7.89 -3.46
N LYS A 97 10.70 7.22 -4.57
CA LYS A 97 9.31 6.93 -4.93
C LYS A 97 8.78 5.78 -4.08
N GLN A 98 9.55 4.69 -3.98
CA GLN A 98 9.19 3.55 -3.15
C GLN A 98 9.17 3.92 -1.67
N ALA A 99 10.17 4.68 -1.18
CA ALA A 99 10.17 5.18 0.19
C ALA A 99 8.92 6.01 0.53
N ARG A 100 8.50 6.92 -0.36
CA ARG A 100 7.28 7.73 -0.16
C ARG A 100 6.01 6.89 -0.22
N PHE A 101 5.95 5.92 -1.12
CA PHE A 101 4.84 4.99 -1.20
C PHE A 101 4.67 4.25 0.12
N TRP A 102 5.75 3.62 0.62
CA TRP A 102 5.71 2.84 1.84
C TRP A 102 5.51 3.69 3.10
N GLU A 103 6.04 4.92 3.14
CA GLU A 103 5.75 5.87 4.22
C GLU A 103 4.25 6.17 4.31
N ALA A 104 3.62 6.45 3.17
CA ALA A 104 2.20 6.76 3.09
C ALA A 104 1.32 5.54 3.40
N VAL A 105 1.77 4.32 3.05
CA VAL A 105 1.11 3.08 3.47
C VAL A 105 1.21 2.88 4.99
N ALA A 106 2.39 3.10 5.57
CA ALA A 106 2.65 2.88 7.00
C ALA A 106 1.87 3.82 7.91
N TYR A 107 1.87 5.11 7.57
CA TYR A 107 1.38 6.17 8.46
C TYR A 107 0.10 6.84 7.99
N GLY A 108 -0.36 6.50 6.78
CA GLY A 108 -1.40 7.25 6.10
C GLY A 108 -0.95 8.67 5.76
N CYS A 109 -1.88 9.42 5.18
CA CYS A 109 -1.71 10.84 4.89
C CYS A 109 -3.04 11.56 5.08
N LYS A 110 -2.99 12.90 5.14
CA LYS A 110 -4.18 13.74 5.10
C LYS A 110 -4.17 14.57 3.81
N PRO A 111 -5.34 14.82 3.18
CA PRO A 111 -5.47 15.75 2.06
C PRO A 111 -4.87 17.12 2.38
#